data_AF-A0A2G9M785-F1
#
_entry.id   AF-A0A2G9M785-F1
#
_cell.length_a   1.000
_cell.length_b   1.000
_cell.length_c   1.000
_cell.angle_alpha   90.00
_cell.angle_beta   90.00
_cell.angle_gamma   90.00
#
_symmetry.space_group_name_H-M   'P 1'
#
loop_
_entity.id
_entity.type
_entity.pdbx_description
1 polymer ?
#
loop_
_entity_poly.entity_id
_entity_poly.type
_entity_poly.pdbx_seq_one_letter_code
_entity_poly.pdbx_strand_id
1 'polypeptide(L)'
;MFKDQIISRLKELTGHNSIIITTRGNAAIKAVLSAVKEKLLIPEEGGWLTYKKADNYSEVKCDDAVINLRDLEQKLQTKEYGAFLYQNPGGYFAEQPMVEIYALCRRFGCLVILDVSGSLGTELCDGRYADVSVGSFGEWKLVEAHVGGFISCKDSKLSEQLRPALLADEDSLKIILEKLEWLDKRILFLSEKRKKILKDLQDFKIVHPDDLGFVVVIKYGAEKEKEQILTYCQKEQLPWTECPRYIRLNKKAVSIEVKRLVG
;
A
#
# COMPACT_ATOMS: atom_id res chain seq x y z
N MET A 1 27.27 0.22 -7.04
CA MET A 1 26.68 0.55 -8.36
C MET A 1 25.17 0.27 -8.37
N PHE A 2 24.70 -0.92 -8.00
CA PHE A 2 23.27 -1.25 -7.99
C PHE A 2 22.44 -0.34 -7.07
N LYS A 3 22.95 -0.05 -5.87
CA LYS A 3 22.29 0.85 -4.91
C LYS A 3 21.95 2.21 -5.50
N ASP A 4 22.87 2.83 -6.23
CA ASP A 4 22.67 4.16 -6.81
C ASP A 4 21.65 4.14 -7.95
N GLN A 5 21.65 3.08 -8.75
CA GLN A 5 20.64 2.86 -9.80
C GLN A 5 19.25 2.64 -9.22
N ILE A 6 19.12 1.83 -8.16
CA ILE A 6 17.87 1.66 -7.42
C ILE A 6 17.38 3.00 -6.86
N ILE A 7 18.28 3.77 -6.23
CA ILE A 7 17.95 5.09 -5.70
C ILE A 7 17.44 6.00 -6.82
N SER A 8 18.13 6.07 -7.96
CA SER A 8 17.69 6.87 -9.11
C SER A 8 16.29 6.48 -9.56
N ARG A 9 16.04 5.17 -9.74
CA ARG A 9 14.73 4.67 -10.16
C ARG A 9 13.64 4.98 -9.14
N LEU A 10 13.91 4.85 -7.85
CA LEU A 10 12.94 5.18 -6.80
C LEU A 10 12.66 6.69 -6.71
N LYS A 11 13.63 7.56 -7.01
CA LYS A 11 13.38 9.01 -7.11
C LYS A 11 12.39 9.31 -8.22
N GLU A 12 12.56 8.70 -9.39
CA GLU A 12 11.63 8.84 -10.52
C GLU A 12 10.23 8.33 -10.15
N LEU A 13 10.15 7.12 -9.58
CA LEU A 13 8.89 6.46 -9.26
C LEU A 13 8.12 7.13 -8.11
N THR A 14 8.80 7.82 -7.20
CA THR A 14 8.18 8.42 -6.02
C THR A 14 8.08 9.94 -6.11
N GLY A 15 8.84 10.60 -6.98
CA GLY A 15 8.89 12.06 -7.09
C GLY A 15 9.63 12.77 -5.95
N HIS A 16 10.33 12.02 -5.08
CA HIS A 16 11.11 12.58 -3.98
C HIS A 16 12.62 12.44 -4.22
N ASN A 17 13.41 13.28 -3.55
CA ASN A 17 14.87 13.35 -3.77
C ASN A 17 15.70 12.58 -2.74
N SER A 18 15.17 12.28 -1.56
CA SER A 18 15.87 11.52 -0.53
C SER A 18 15.32 10.11 -0.44
N ILE A 19 16.16 9.11 -0.71
CA ILE A 19 15.79 7.68 -0.70
C ILE A 19 16.72 6.93 0.26
N ILE A 20 16.14 6.10 1.12
CA ILE A 20 16.87 5.19 2.01
C ILE A 20 16.41 3.76 1.72
N ILE A 21 17.33 2.90 1.27
CA ILE A 21 17.05 1.47 1.11
C ILE A 21 17.19 0.76 2.46
N THR A 22 16.19 -0.04 2.80
CA THR A 22 16.07 -0.74 4.08
C THR A 22 16.01 -2.24 3.88
N THR A 23 16.26 -3.02 4.94
CA THR A 23 16.24 -4.50 4.88
C THR A 23 14.86 -5.09 4.56
N ARG A 24 13.77 -4.38 4.85
CA ARG A 24 12.38 -4.79 4.59
C ARG A 24 11.42 -3.61 4.75
N GLY A 25 10.25 -3.67 4.12
CA GLY A 25 9.21 -2.63 4.28
C GLY A 25 8.79 -2.38 5.74
N ASN A 26 8.72 -3.43 6.57
CA ASN A 26 8.44 -3.25 8.00
C ASN A 26 9.55 -2.47 8.74
N ALA A 27 10.81 -2.53 8.28
CA ALA A 27 11.89 -1.72 8.85
C ALA A 27 11.74 -0.25 8.44
N ALA A 28 11.31 0.01 7.20
CA ALA A 28 10.96 1.34 6.73
C ALA A 28 9.83 1.96 7.56
N ILE A 29 8.69 1.26 7.70
CA ILE A 29 7.54 1.71 8.51
C ILE A 29 7.99 2.01 9.94
N LYS A 30 8.70 1.08 10.60
CA LYS A 30 9.16 1.28 11.97
C LYS A 30 10.05 2.51 12.12
N ALA A 31 11.00 2.72 11.21
CA ALA A 31 11.91 3.85 11.28
C ALA A 31 11.17 5.19 11.17
N VAL A 32 10.16 5.28 10.30
CA VAL A 32 9.32 6.48 10.18
C VAL A 32 8.46 6.67 11.43
N LEU A 33 7.81 5.59 11.90
CA LEU A 33 6.97 5.65 13.11
C LEU A 33 7.76 6.04 14.36
N SER A 34 9.02 5.60 14.49
CA SER A 34 9.88 6.01 15.62
C SER A 34 10.32 7.48 15.56
N ALA A 35 10.20 8.15 14.42
CA ALA A 35 10.50 9.58 14.28
C ALA A 35 9.27 10.46 14.56
N VAL A 36 8.06 9.92 14.46
CA VAL A 36 6.81 10.58 14.83
C VAL A 36 6.63 10.45 16.34
N LYS A 37 6.58 11.58 17.05
CA LYS A 37 6.43 11.60 18.53
C LYS A 37 4.98 11.77 18.95
N GLU A 38 4.20 12.40 18.09
CA GLU A 38 2.79 12.68 18.22
C GLU A 38 1.94 11.42 17.98
N LYS A 39 0.64 11.54 18.25
CA LYS A 39 -0.32 10.46 18.01
C LYS A 39 -0.47 10.19 16.52
N LEU A 40 -0.53 8.91 16.15
CA LEU A 40 -0.65 8.46 14.77
C LEU A 40 -2.13 8.26 14.40
N LEU A 41 -2.50 8.62 13.17
CA LEU A 41 -3.70 8.12 12.51
C LEU A 41 -3.35 6.95 11.59
N ILE A 42 -4.19 5.92 11.59
CA ILE A 42 -4.15 4.80 10.65
C ILE A 42 -5.57 4.49 10.17
N PRO A 43 -5.79 3.85 9.02
CA PRO A 43 -7.13 3.40 8.66
C PRO A 43 -7.64 2.26 9.57
N GLU A 44 -8.96 2.15 9.75
CA GLU A 44 -9.58 1.02 10.47
C GLU A 44 -9.61 -0.29 9.65
N GLU A 45 -9.46 -0.19 8.32
CA GLU A 45 -9.32 -1.31 7.38
C GLU A 45 -8.54 -0.89 6.12
N GLY A 46 -7.99 -1.85 5.38
CA GLY A 46 -7.18 -1.59 4.19
C GLY A 46 -5.74 -1.18 4.47
N GLY A 47 -5.30 -1.16 5.74
CA GLY A 47 -3.92 -0.88 6.13
C GLY A 47 -3.01 -2.11 6.13
N TRP A 48 -1.87 -2.01 6.83
CA TRP A 48 -0.94 -3.11 7.04
C TRP A 48 -0.79 -3.45 8.54
N LEU A 49 -0.59 -4.74 8.87
CA LEU A 49 -0.60 -5.22 10.26
C LEU A 49 0.41 -4.50 11.17
N THR A 50 1.55 -4.05 10.62
CA THR A 50 2.57 -3.33 11.39
C THR A 50 2.08 -1.97 11.88
N TYR A 51 1.08 -1.36 11.25
CA TYR A 51 0.54 -0.05 11.67
C TYR A 51 -0.03 -0.13 13.09
N LYS A 52 -0.74 -1.23 13.42
CA LYS A 52 -1.32 -1.48 14.74
C LYS A 52 -0.28 -1.79 15.84
N LYS A 53 1.00 -1.85 15.49
CA LYS A 53 2.10 -2.01 16.45
C LYS A 53 2.69 -0.67 16.90
N ALA A 54 2.16 0.45 16.42
CA ALA A 54 2.48 1.76 16.98
C ALA A 54 1.91 1.85 18.42
N ASP A 55 2.65 2.47 19.33
CA ASP A 55 2.25 2.55 20.74
C ASP A 55 1.09 3.54 20.97
N ASN A 56 0.94 4.53 20.10
CA ASN A 56 -0.06 5.60 20.24
C ASN A 56 -0.72 5.93 18.90
N TYR A 57 -1.85 5.28 18.61
CA TYR A 57 -2.62 5.53 17.39
C TYR A 57 -4.12 5.68 17.63
N SER A 58 -4.82 6.23 16.63
CA SER A 58 -6.27 6.10 16.47
C SER A 58 -6.61 5.70 15.05
N GLU A 59 -7.73 5.03 14.90
CA GLU A 59 -8.23 4.61 13.60
C GLU A 59 -9.09 5.71 12.98
N VAL A 60 -8.94 5.91 11.67
CA VAL A 60 -9.81 6.70 10.79
C VAL A 60 -10.78 5.74 10.13
N LYS A 61 -12.06 6.09 10.11
CA LYS A 61 -13.09 5.26 9.48
C LYS A 61 -12.86 5.10 7.99
N CYS A 62 -13.32 3.98 7.45
CA CYS A 62 -13.25 3.71 6.03
C CYS A 62 -14.63 3.29 5.47
N ASP A 63 -14.86 3.66 4.22
CA ASP A 63 -15.97 3.19 3.42
C ASP A 63 -15.43 2.14 2.44
N ASP A 64 -15.45 0.86 2.85
CA ASP A 64 -14.91 -0.27 2.07
C ASP A 64 -13.43 -0.12 1.70
N ALA A 65 -12.61 0.17 2.71
CA ALA A 65 -11.18 0.47 2.63
C ALA A 65 -10.80 1.83 2.00
N VAL A 66 -11.75 2.64 1.53
CA VAL A 66 -11.51 4.06 1.18
C VAL A 66 -11.56 4.91 2.44
N ILE A 67 -10.58 5.81 2.65
CA ILE A 67 -10.57 6.70 3.81
C ILE A 67 -11.81 7.60 3.83
N ASN A 68 -12.53 7.62 4.95
CA ASN A 68 -13.63 8.54 5.16
C ASN A 68 -13.09 9.95 5.48
N LEU A 69 -13.16 10.86 4.51
CA LEU A 69 -12.62 12.22 4.63
C LEU A 69 -13.26 13.04 5.76
N ARG A 70 -14.55 12.80 6.08
CA ARG A 70 -15.24 13.52 7.16
C ARG A 70 -14.71 13.10 8.54
N ASP A 71 -14.55 11.80 8.74
CA ASP A 71 -13.97 11.26 9.98
C ASP A 71 -12.50 11.67 10.13
N LEU A 72 -11.73 11.66 9.03
CA LEU A 72 -10.36 12.19 9.00
C LEU A 72 -10.32 13.66 9.43
N GLU A 73 -11.16 14.52 8.83
CA GLU A 73 -11.21 15.95 9.16
C GLU A 73 -11.58 16.18 10.62
N GLN A 74 -12.58 15.49 11.15
CA GLN A 74 -12.98 15.59 12.55
C GLN A 74 -11.85 15.22 13.51
N LYS A 75 -11.07 14.18 13.19
CA LYS A 75 -9.89 13.80 13.97
C LYS A 75 -8.79 14.84 13.88
N LEU A 76 -8.50 15.36 12.69
CA LEU A 76 -7.46 16.38 12.50
C LEU A 76 -7.79 17.70 13.22
N GLN A 77 -9.07 18.05 13.36
CA GLN A 77 -9.50 19.25 14.10
C GLN A 77 -9.11 19.24 15.58
N THR A 78 -8.91 18.07 16.20
CA THR A 78 -8.45 17.97 17.59
C THR A 78 -6.99 18.41 17.77
N LYS A 79 -6.21 18.43 16.67
CA LYS A 79 -4.77 18.75 16.63
C LYS A 79 -3.90 17.85 17.52
N GLU A 80 -4.39 16.66 17.89
CA GLU A 80 -3.63 15.67 18.66
C GLU A 80 -2.71 14.81 17.79
N TYR A 81 -2.96 14.77 16.48
CA TYR A 81 -2.35 13.83 15.54
C TYR A 81 -1.26 14.50 14.70
N GLY A 82 -0.03 14.00 14.81
CA GLY A 82 1.11 14.56 14.05
C GLY A 82 1.42 13.82 12.76
N ALA A 83 0.87 12.62 12.56
CA ALA A 83 1.00 11.90 11.29
C ALA A 83 -0.22 11.04 10.96
N PHE A 84 -0.43 10.84 9.66
CA PHE A 84 -1.38 9.89 9.11
C PHE A 84 -0.65 8.89 8.21
N LEU A 85 -0.70 7.62 8.58
CA LEU A 85 -0.13 6.51 7.82
C LEU A 85 -1.25 5.69 7.16
N TYR A 86 -1.25 5.65 5.83
CA TYR A 86 -2.19 4.84 5.07
C TYR A 86 -1.54 4.22 3.83
N GLN A 87 -2.18 3.21 3.27
CA GLN A 87 -1.75 2.53 2.06
C GLN A 87 -2.60 2.98 0.86
N ASN A 88 -1.97 3.19 -0.30
CA ASN A 88 -2.69 3.38 -1.56
C ASN A 88 -2.25 2.31 -2.59
N PRO A 89 -3.18 1.56 -3.20
CA PRO A 89 -4.61 1.47 -2.85
C PRO A 89 -4.83 0.81 -1.48
N GLY A 90 -5.88 1.23 -0.78
CA GLY A 90 -6.37 0.63 0.44
C GLY A 90 -6.66 -0.85 0.22
N GLY A 91 -6.07 -1.71 1.04
CA GLY A 91 -6.20 -3.16 0.93
C GLY A 91 -5.69 -3.74 -0.40
N TYR A 92 -4.94 -2.97 -1.20
CA TYR A 92 -4.53 -3.25 -2.57
C TYR A 92 -5.67 -3.23 -3.62
N PHE A 93 -6.85 -2.69 -3.31
CA PHE A 93 -7.99 -2.68 -4.25
C PHE A 93 -8.78 -1.36 -4.32
N ALA A 94 -8.76 -0.54 -3.26
CA ALA A 94 -9.54 0.69 -3.18
C ALA A 94 -8.63 1.92 -3.36
N GLU A 95 -8.86 2.72 -4.39
CA GLU A 95 -8.13 3.96 -4.59
C GLU A 95 -8.41 4.95 -3.46
N GLN A 96 -7.37 5.64 -3.01
CA GLN A 96 -7.49 6.68 -2.00
C GLN A 96 -7.59 8.07 -2.63
N PRO A 97 -8.43 8.96 -2.08
CA PRO A 97 -8.49 10.38 -2.48
C PRO A 97 -7.24 11.12 -1.97
N MET A 98 -6.06 10.82 -2.55
CA MET A 98 -4.75 11.27 -2.05
C MET A 98 -4.65 12.80 -2.01
N VAL A 99 -5.23 13.49 -2.99
CA VAL A 99 -5.18 14.95 -3.11
C VAL A 99 -5.89 15.59 -1.91
N GLU A 100 -7.10 15.11 -1.62
CA GLU A 100 -7.96 15.56 -0.54
C GLU A 100 -7.36 15.20 0.82
N ILE A 101 -6.87 13.96 0.99
CA ILE A 101 -6.17 13.53 2.21
C ILE A 101 -4.97 14.44 2.47
N TYR A 102 -4.12 14.67 1.47
CA TYR A 102 -2.93 15.52 1.64
C TYR A 102 -3.31 16.96 1.98
N ALA A 103 -4.28 17.54 1.27
CA ALA A 103 -4.76 18.90 1.54
C ALA A 103 -5.30 19.04 2.98
N LEU A 104 -6.10 18.09 3.44
CA LEU A 104 -6.61 18.06 4.82
C LEU A 104 -5.48 17.96 5.84
N CYS A 105 -4.59 16.99 5.70
CA CYS A 105 -3.46 16.79 6.62
C CYS A 105 -2.56 18.02 6.68
N ARG A 106 -2.20 18.61 5.53
CA ARG A 106 -1.39 19.84 5.44
C ARG A 106 -2.04 21.02 6.15
N ARG A 107 -3.35 21.20 6.01
CA ARG A 107 -4.10 22.29 6.67
C ARG A 107 -4.01 22.22 8.20
N PHE A 108 -3.89 21.02 8.77
CA PHE A 108 -3.82 20.81 10.22
C PHE A 108 -2.41 20.49 10.73
N GLY A 109 -1.38 20.56 9.88
CA GLY A 109 0.00 20.28 10.29
C GLY A 109 0.29 18.80 10.56
N CYS A 110 -0.51 17.89 9.98
CA CYS A 110 -0.32 16.44 10.09
C CYS A 110 0.52 15.92 8.93
N LEU A 111 1.59 15.17 9.24
CA LEU A 111 2.49 14.54 8.26
C LEU A 111 1.77 13.43 7.50
N VAL A 112 1.89 13.39 6.18
CA VAL A 112 1.37 12.26 5.38
C VAL A 112 2.46 11.23 5.12
N ILE A 113 2.24 10.02 5.64
CA ILE A 113 3.07 8.84 5.38
C ILE A 113 2.29 7.89 4.46
N LEU A 114 2.73 7.77 3.21
CA LEU A 114 2.07 6.93 2.20
C LEU A 114 2.80 5.59 2.05
N ASP A 115 2.13 4.49 2.35
CA ASP A 115 2.63 3.16 2.01
C ASP A 115 2.29 2.83 0.55
N VAL A 116 3.32 2.86 -0.29
CA VAL A 116 3.24 2.64 -1.75
C VAL A 116 3.59 1.21 -2.13
N SER A 117 3.61 0.28 -1.17
CA SER A 117 3.90 -1.15 -1.45
C SER A 117 2.93 -1.79 -2.44
N GLY A 118 1.73 -1.21 -2.61
CA GLY A 118 0.70 -1.64 -3.56
C GLY A 118 0.55 -0.78 -4.80
N SER A 119 1.33 0.29 -4.95
CA SER A 119 1.17 1.28 -6.02
C SER A 119 2.47 1.70 -6.71
N LEU A 120 3.65 1.28 -6.23
CA LEU A 120 4.91 1.66 -6.86
C LEU A 120 4.90 1.32 -8.38
N GLY A 121 5.18 2.31 -9.23
CA GLY A 121 5.10 2.18 -10.69
C GLY A 121 3.74 2.52 -11.30
N THR A 122 2.77 2.92 -10.49
CA THR A 122 1.43 3.36 -10.94
C THR A 122 1.19 4.82 -10.58
N GLU A 123 0.13 5.42 -11.11
CA GLU A 123 -0.30 6.79 -10.76
C GLU A 123 -0.72 6.94 -9.28
N LEU A 124 -0.97 5.83 -8.58
CA LEU A 124 -1.27 5.81 -7.15
C LEU A 124 -0.02 5.98 -6.26
N CYS A 125 1.17 6.10 -6.86
CA CYS A 125 2.43 6.43 -6.20
C CYS A 125 2.87 7.84 -6.61
N ASP A 126 2.48 8.84 -5.83
CA ASP A 126 2.76 10.25 -6.15
C ASP A 126 3.25 11.04 -4.93
N GLY A 127 4.55 11.34 -4.90
CA GLY A 127 5.18 12.11 -3.83
C GLY A 127 4.68 13.55 -3.70
N ARG A 128 3.94 14.10 -4.67
CA ARG A 128 3.29 15.40 -4.47
C ARG A 128 2.33 15.37 -3.29
N TYR A 129 1.70 14.23 -3.04
CA TYR A 129 0.68 14.01 -2.01
C TYR A 129 1.15 13.18 -0.81
N ALA A 130 2.47 13.07 -0.63
CA ALA A 130 3.07 12.47 0.56
C ALA A 130 4.23 13.33 1.07
N ASP A 131 4.47 13.33 2.37
CA ASP A 131 5.70 13.91 2.93
C ASP A 131 6.78 12.82 3.05
N VAL A 132 6.33 11.59 3.35
CA VAL A 132 7.14 10.37 3.34
C VAL A 132 6.37 9.28 2.61
N SER A 133 7.05 8.55 1.73
CA SER A 133 6.57 7.30 1.16
C SER A 133 7.38 6.14 1.70
N VAL A 134 6.72 5.05 2.08
CA VAL A 134 7.37 3.80 2.47
C VAL A 134 6.95 2.70 1.51
N GLY A 135 7.85 1.77 1.22
CA GLY A 135 7.52 0.66 0.34
C GLY A 135 8.28 -0.61 0.67
N SER A 136 7.73 -1.73 0.21
CA SER A 136 8.30 -3.06 0.36
C SER A 136 8.55 -3.69 -1.00
N PHE A 137 9.71 -4.33 -1.14
CA PHE A 137 10.01 -5.19 -2.28
C PHE A 137 9.84 -6.68 -1.93
N GLY A 138 9.21 -6.98 -0.80
CA GLY A 138 9.06 -8.35 -0.31
C GLY A 138 8.11 -9.18 -1.17
N GLU A 139 7.82 -10.38 -0.67
CA GLU A 139 6.89 -11.31 -1.30
C GLU A 139 5.49 -10.69 -1.48
N TRP A 140 4.91 -10.97 -2.64
CA TRP A 140 3.59 -10.53 -3.11
C TRP A 140 3.39 -9.01 -3.14
N LYS A 141 4.48 -8.27 -3.35
CA LYS A 141 4.47 -6.83 -3.65
C LYS A 141 4.61 -6.63 -5.16
N LEU A 142 4.49 -5.38 -5.62
CA LEU A 142 4.67 -5.09 -7.04
C LEU A 142 6.09 -5.34 -7.52
N VAL A 143 7.12 -5.06 -6.72
CA VAL A 143 8.50 -5.38 -7.14
C VAL A 143 8.80 -6.87 -6.98
N GLU A 144 8.32 -7.51 -5.91
CA GLU A 144 8.52 -8.96 -5.66
C GLU A 144 9.99 -9.42 -5.81
N ALA A 145 10.89 -8.73 -5.13
CA ALA A 145 12.29 -9.12 -4.97
C ALA A 145 12.50 -10.07 -3.76
N HIS A 146 11.45 -10.34 -2.98
CA HIS A 146 11.46 -11.15 -1.74
C HIS A 146 12.37 -10.59 -0.61
N VAL A 147 13.03 -9.46 -0.82
CA VAL A 147 13.91 -8.80 0.14
C VAL A 147 13.82 -7.29 0.00
N GLY A 148 14.01 -6.55 1.09
CA GLY A 148 14.18 -5.11 1.03
C GLY A 148 12.89 -4.29 1.14
N GLY A 149 13.11 -2.99 1.26
CA GLY A 149 12.11 -1.94 1.22
C GLY A 149 12.79 -0.59 1.14
N PHE A 150 12.02 0.48 1.17
CA PHE A 150 12.59 1.82 1.10
C PHE A 150 11.76 2.84 1.88
N ILE A 151 12.42 3.95 2.17
CA ILE A 151 11.82 5.20 2.62
C ILE A 151 12.17 6.25 1.58
N SER A 152 11.20 7.07 1.22
CA SER A 152 11.33 8.15 0.25
C SER A 152 10.78 9.42 0.89
N CYS A 153 11.61 10.45 1.08
CA CYS A 153 11.23 11.66 1.81
C CYS A 153 11.24 12.89 0.92
N LYS A 154 10.21 13.73 1.04
CA LYS A 154 10.14 15.05 0.40
C LYS A 154 11.17 16.02 1.00
N ASP A 155 11.29 16.03 2.32
CA ASP A 155 12.28 16.84 3.06
C ASP A 155 13.50 16.00 3.46
N SER A 156 14.69 16.42 3.05
CA SER A 156 15.94 15.75 3.40
C SER A 156 16.25 15.82 4.90
N LYS A 157 15.82 16.87 5.61
CA LYS A 157 16.04 16.99 7.06
C LYS A 157 15.30 15.91 7.83
N LEU A 158 14.10 15.53 7.39
CA LEU A 158 13.37 14.41 7.98
C LEU A 158 14.14 13.11 7.76
N SER A 159 14.69 12.90 6.56
CA SER A 159 15.47 11.69 6.26
C SER A 159 16.73 11.53 7.14
N GLU A 160 17.38 12.64 7.51
CA GLU A 160 18.54 12.65 8.40
C GLU A 160 18.22 12.23 9.86
N GLN A 161 16.95 12.27 10.26
CA GLN A 161 16.51 11.85 11.59
C GLN A 161 16.17 10.36 11.64
N LEU A 162 15.96 9.72 10.49
CA LEU A 162 15.58 8.31 10.42
C LEU A 162 16.77 7.40 10.70
N ARG A 163 16.52 6.31 11.43
CA ARG A 163 17.54 5.29 11.75
C ARG A 163 17.06 3.88 11.37
N PRO A 164 16.79 3.60 10.08
CA PRO A 164 16.36 2.28 9.65
C PRO A 164 17.52 1.29 9.61
N ALA A 165 17.20 -0.01 9.66
CA ALA A 165 18.14 -1.05 9.29
C ALA A 165 18.39 -1.01 7.77
N LEU A 166 19.62 -0.72 7.36
CA LEU A 166 20.02 -0.54 5.97
C LEU A 166 20.28 -1.89 5.29
N LEU A 167 19.88 -2.01 4.03
CA LEU A 167 20.28 -3.13 3.18
C LEU A 167 21.59 -2.78 2.47
N ALA A 168 22.61 -3.64 2.63
CA ALA A 168 23.92 -3.48 2.01
C ALA A 168 24.37 -4.72 1.21
N ASP A 169 23.57 -5.78 1.22
CA ASP A 169 23.86 -7.03 0.51
C ASP A 169 23.76 -6.82 -1.01
N GLU A 170 24.87 -7.01 -1.73
CA GLU A 170 24.96 -6.74 -3.18
C GLU A 170 24.07 -7.69 -4.00
N ASP A 171 23.94 -8.96 -3.62
CA ASP A 171 23.09 -9.92 -4.32
C ASP A 171 21.61 -9.52 -4.21
N SER A 172 21.15 -9.16 -3.00
CA SER A 172 19.81 -8.62 -2.78
C SER A 172 19.56 -7.33 -3.57
N LEU A 173 20.55 -6.42 -3.62
CA LEU A 173 20.44 -5.18 -4.39
C LEU A 173 20.34 -5.48 -5.89
N LYS A 174 21.12 -6.42 -6.41
CA LYS A 174 21.03 -6.84 -7.81
C LYS A 174 19.62 -7.37 -8.15
N ILE A 175 19.07 -8.24 -7.32
CA ILE A 175 17.70 -8.78 -7.50
C ILE A 175 16.66 -7.66 -7.48
N ILE A 176 16.77 -6.71 -6.54
CA ILE A 176 15.84 -5.56 -6.47
C ILE A 176 15.90 -4.74 -7.77
N LEU A 177 17.10 -4.47 -8.29
CA LEU A 177 17.24 -3.71 -9.52
C LEU A 177 16.59 -4.43 -10.71
N GLU A 178 16.90 -5.71 -10.92
CA GLU A 178 16.32 -6.52 -12.00
C GLU A 178 14.78 -6.53 -11.92
N LYS A 179 14.22 -6.60 -10.72
CA LYS A 179 12.77 -6.54 -10.49
C LYS A 179 12.16 -5.16 -10.71
N LEU A 180 12.88 -4.08 -10.40
CA LEU A 180 12.44 -2.71 -10.69
C LEU A 180 12.44 -2.44 -12.20
N GLU A 181 13.38 -2.99 -12.95
CA GLU A 181 13.41 -2.92 -14.42
C GLU A 181 12.25 -3.68 -15.06
N TRP A 182 11.77 -4.74 -14.41
CA TRP A 182 10.63 -5.54 -14.86
C TRP A 182 9.26 -5.01 -14.37
N LEU A 183 9.24 -3.98 -13.53
CA LEU A 183 8.05 -3.50 -12.83
C LEU A 183 6.87 -3.18 -13.77
N ASP A 184 7.13 -2.47 -14.87
CA ASP A 184 6.07 -2.05 -15.81
C ASP A 184 5.41 -3.27 -16.49
N LYS A 185 6.22 -4.27 -16.87
CA LYS A 185 5.73 -5.53 -17.45
C LYS A 185 4.87 -6.30 -16.44
N ARG A 186 5.27 -6.31 -15.18
CA ARG A 186 4.50 -6.93 -14.10
C ARG A 186 3.17 -6.24 -13.86
N ILE A 187 3.17 -4.91 -13.79
CA ILE A 187 1.95 -4.11 -13.60
C ILE A 187 0.98 -4.39 -14.74
N LEU A 188 1.46 -4.41 -15.98
CA LEU A 188 0.64 -4.75 -17.15
C LEU A 188 0.03 -6.17 -17.02
N PHE A 189 0.85 -7.18 -16.72
CA PHE A 189 0.38 -8.55 -16.53
C PHE A 189 -0.71 -8.65 -15.44
N LEU A 190 -0.47 -8.08 -14.27
CA LEU A 190 -1.41 -8.13 -13.15
C LEU A 190 -2.71 -7.36 -13.47
N SER A 191 -2.59 -6.23 -14.19
CA SER A 191 -3.75 -5.43 -14.61
C SER A 191 -4.64 -6.19 -15.59
N GLU A 192 -4.06 -6.87 -16.58
CA GLU A 192 -4.82 -7.69 -17.52
C GLU A 192 -5.47 -8.90 -16.83
N LYS A 193 -4.78 -9.52 -15.87
CA LYS A 193 -5.38 -10.57 -15.03
C LYS A 193 -6.55 -10.03 -14.21
N ARG A 194 -6.42 -8.86 -13.58
CA ARG A 194 -7.51 -8.21 -12.85
C ARG A 194 -8.70 -7.93 -13.77
N LYS A 195 -8.48 -7.34 -14.95
CA LYS A 195 -9.55 -7.06 -15.93
C LYS A 195 -10.33 -8.32 -16.32
N LYS A 196 -9.62 -9.45 -16.55
CA LYS A 196 -10.27 -10.74 -16.82
C LYS A 196 -11.17 -11.16 -15.65
N ILE A 197 -10.65 -11.13 -14.43
CA ILE A 197 -11.40 -11.54 -13.22
C ILE A 197 -12.64 -10.67 -13.02
N LEU A 198 -12.51 -9.34 -13.17
CA LEU A 198 -13.62 -8.40 -13.07
C LEU A 198 -14.73 -8.72 -14.09
N LYS A 199 -14.35 -9.03 -15.33
CA LYS A 199 -15.30 -9.40 -16.39
C LYS A 199 -15.98 -10.73 -16.11
N ASP A 200 -15.22 -11.74 -15.72
CA ASP A 200 -15.75 -13.09 -15.47
C ASP A 200 -16.69 -13.13 -14.26
N LEU A 201 -16.52 -12.22 -13.29
CA LEU A 201 -17.29 -12.15 -12.05
C LEU A 201 -18.18 -10.90 -11.96
N GLN A 202 -18.47 -10.25 -13.08
CA GLN A 202 -19.21 -8.98 -13.14
C GLN A 202 -20.62 -9.04 -12.52
N ASP A 203 -21.22 -10.23 -12.44
CA ASP A 203 -22.56 -10.44 -11.86
C ASP A 203 -22.54 -10.51 -10.32
N PHE A 204 -21.35 -10.52 -9.71
CA PHE A 204 -21.19 -10.48 -8.26
C PHE A 204 -21.01 -9.06 -7.74
N LYS A 205 -21.17 -8.87 -6.42
CA LYS A 205 -20.93 -7.59 -5.75
C LYS A 205 -19.44 -7.33 -5.57
N ILE A 206 -18.79 -6.91 -6.65
CA ILE A 206 -17.38 -6.46 -6.63
C ILE A 206 -17.30 -5.10 -5.95
N VAL A 207 -16.29 -4.95 -5.09
CA VAL A 207 -16.01 -3.70 -4.37
C VAL A 207 -14.97 -2.91 -5.18
N HIS A 208 -15.26 -1.64 -5.48
CA HIS A 208 -14.37 -0.75 -6.24
C HIS A 208 -13.86 -1.37 -7.57
N PRO A 209 -14.74 -1.80 -8.49
CA PRO A 209 -14.31 -2.46 -9.73
C PRO A 209 -13.51 -1.53 -10.66
N ASP A 210 -13.82 -0.23 -10.64
CA ASP A 210 -13.23 0.77 -11.54
C ASP A 210 -11.88 1.32 -11.04
N ASP A 211 -11.62 1.21 -9.73
CA ASP A 211 -10.38 1.63 -9.10
C ASP A 211 -9.18 0.80 -9.59
N LEU A 212 -8.00 1.40 -9.64
CA LEU A 212 -6.72 0.73 -9.84
C LEU A 212 -6.36 -0.06 -8.58
N GLY A 213 -6.03 -1.34 -8.80
CA GLY A 213 -5.62 -2.23 -7.73
C GLY A 213 -5.11 -3.56 -8.26
N PHE A 214 -4.58 -4.37 -7.34
CA PHE A 214 -4.01 -5.70 -7.64
C PHE A 214 -4.60 -6.78 -6.73
N VAL A 215 -5.78 -6.51 -6.21
CA VAL A 215 -6.67 -7.43 -5.49
C VAL A 215 -8.08 -7.15 -6.01
N VAL A 216 -8.90 -8.20 -6.10
CA VAL A 216 -10.34 -8.09 -6.39
C VAL A 216 -11.09 -8.57 -5.15
N VAL A 217 -11.96 -7.72 -4.60
CA VAL A 217 -12.75 -8.03 -3.41
C VAL A 217 -14.21 -8.18 -3.81
N ILE A 218 -14.82 -9.30 -3.42
CA ILE A 218 -16.19 -9.63 -3.79
C ILE A 218 -16.98 -9.96 -2.53
N LYS A 219 -17.99 -9.14 -2.24
CA LYS A 219 -18.90 -9.36 -1.11
C LYS A 219 -19.90 -10.47 -1.45
N TYR A 220 -20.28 -11.24 -0.45
CA TYR A 220 -21.34 -12.24 -0.55
C TYR A 220 -22.30 -12.11 0.63
N GLY A 221 -23.58 -12.37 0.38
CA GLY A 221 -24.61 -12.47 1.41
C GLY A 221 -24.88 -13.92 1.82
N ALA A 222 -24.87 -14.85 0.86
CA ALA A 222 -25.15 -16.26 1.08
C ALA A 222 -23.90 -17.14 0.84
N GLU A 223 -23.81 -18.28 1.55
CA GLU A 223 -22.69 -19.23 1.38
C GLU A 223 -22.63 -19.81 -0.04
N LYS A 224 -23.77 -19.96 -0.72
CA LYS A 224 -23.81 -20.40 -2.13
C LYS A 224 -23.07 -19.43 -3.07
N GLU A 225 -23.18 -18.12 -2.85
CA GLU A 225 -22.45 -17.13 -3.64
C GLU A 225 -20.94 -17.24 -3.39
N LYS A 226 -20.54 -17.41 -2.12
CA LYS A 226 -19.15 -17.66 -1.75
C LYS A 226 -18.61 -18.92 -2.45
N GLU A 227 -19.32 -20.03 -2.40
CA GLU A 227 -18.93 -21.28 -3.06
C GLU A 227 -18.71 -21.09 -4.57
N GLN A 228 -19.56 -20.31 -5.25
CA GLN A 228 -19.39 -20.00 -6.67
C GLN A 228 -18.11 -19.21 -6.94
N ILE A 229 -17.81 -18.20 -6.13
CA ILE A 229 -16.57 -17.41 -6.24
C ILE A 229 -15.35 -18.31 -5.99
N LEU A 230 -15.39 -19.17 -4.97
CA LEU A 230 -14.30 -20.09 -4.66
C LEU A 230 -14.09 -21.14 -5.76
N THR A 231 -15.19 -21.65 -6.35
CA THR A 231 -15.14 -22.57 -7.49
C THR A 231 -14.45 -21.92 -8.68
N TYR A 232 -14.76 -20.66 -8.97
CA TYR A 232 -14.06 -19.89 -10.00
C TYR A 232 -12.56 -19.78 -9.69
N CYS A 233 -12.20 -19.39 -8.45
CA CYS A 233 -10.80 -19.24 -8.07
C CYS A 233 -10.02 -20.56 -8.18
N GLN A 234 -10.62 -21.69 -7.80
CA GLN A 234 -10.01 -23.01 -7.96
C GLN A 234 -9.80 -23.36 -9.44
N LYS A 235 -10.83 -23.17 -10.26
CA LYS A 235 -10.78 -23.45 -11.70
C LYS A 235 -9.71 -22.62 -12.42
N GLU A 236 -9.63 -21.33 -12.11
CA GLU A 236 -8.66 -20.41 -12.70
C GLU A 236 -7.32 -20.37 -11.95
N GLN A 237 -7.14 -21.23 -10.93
CA GLN A 237 -5.93 -21.33 -10.09
C GLN A 237 -5.49 -19.99 -9.48
N LEU A 238 -6.45 -19.16 -9.12
CA LEU A 238 -6.21 -17.87 -8.51
C LEU A 238 -5.99 -18.05 -7.01
N PRO A 239 -5.05 -17.35 -6.38
CA PRO A 239 -4.95 -17.33 -4.93
C PRO A 239 -6.03 -16.43 -4.33
N TRP A 240 -6.65 -16.83 -3.22
CA TRP A 240 -7.63 -16.01 -2.50
C TRP A 240 -7.44 -16.08 -0.99
N THR A 241 -8.09 -15.16 -0.27
CA THR A 241 -8.29 -15.24 1.18
C THR A 241 -9.71 -14.80 1.53
N GLU A 242 -10.23 -15.28 2.65
CA GLU A 242 -11.55 -14.88 3.16
C GLU A 242 -11.43 -13.65 4.07
N CYS A 243 -12.43 -12.78 4.01
CA CYS A 243 -12.63 -11.62 4.90
C CYS A 243 -13.74 -11.93 5.93
N PRO A 244 -13.75 -11.30 7.12
CA PRO A 244 -13.10 -10.04 7.47
C PRO A 244 -11.59 -10.16 7.68
N ARG A 245 -10.84 -9.18 7.17
CA ARG A 245 -9.40 -9.10 7.34
C ARG A 245 -8.96 -7.65 7.30
N TYR A 246 -8.37 -7.15 8.39
CA TYR A 246 -7.93 -5.76 8.53
C TYR A 246 -7.15 -5.23 7.31
N ILE A 247 -6.24 -6.04 6.75
CA ILE A 247 -5.43 -5.60 5.60
C ILE A 247 -6.17 -5.63 4.25
N ARG A 248 -7.47 -5.91 4.27
CA ARG A 248 -8.38 -5.96 3.12
C ARG A 248 -9.65 -5.19 3.51
N LEU A 249 -10.67 -5.92 3.93
CA LEU A 249 -12.01 -5.44 4.23
C LEU A 249 -12.51 -6.14 5.49
N ASN A 250 -13.11 -5.41 6.43
CA ASN A 250 -13.69 -5.92 7.67
C ASN A 250 -15.16 -6.36 7.47
N LYS A 251 -15.49 -6.95 6.32
CA LYS A 251 -16.83 -7.43 5.95
C LYS A 251 -16.73 -8.81 5.30
N LYS A 252 -17.84 -9.55 5.24
CA LYS A 252 -17.91 -10.85 4.53
C LYS A 252 -17.59 -10.65 3.05
N ALA A 253 -16.47 -11.21 2.61
CA ALA A 253 -16.00 -11.11 1.23
C ALA A 253 -14.93 -12.15 0.93
N VAL A 254 -14.75 -12.44 -0.35
CA VAL A 254 -13.58 -13.17 -0.88
C VAL A 254 -12.63 -12.13 -1.48
N SER A 255 -11.36 -12.17 -1.06
CA SER A 255 -10.27 -11.35 -1.58
C SER A 255 -9.43 -12.20 -2.52
N ILE A 256 -9.56 -11.98 -3.83
CA ILE A 256 -8.77 -12.63 -4.87
C ILE A 256 -7.45 -11.87 -5.02
N GLU A 257 -6.35 -12.55 -4.76
CA GLU A 257 -5.03 -11.96 -4.52
C GLU A 257 -4.20 -11.89 -5.80
N VAL A 258 -4.68 -11.14 -6.81
CA VAL A 258 -4.07 -11.05 -8.15
C VAL A 258 -2.57 -10.79 -8.09
N LYS A 259 -2.11 -9.91 -7.19
CA LYS A 259 -0.69 -9.59 -6.93
C LYS A 259 0.21 -10.77 -6.51
N ARG A 260 -0.34 -11.96 -6.25
CA ARG A 260 0.41 -13.18 -5.93
C ARG A 260 0.64 -14.07 -7.16
N LEU A 261 0.08 -13.69 -8.30
CA LEU A 261 0.32 -14.39 -9.55
C LEU A 261 1.76 -14.13 -10.02
N VAL A 262 2.38 -15.20 -10.50
CA VAL A 262 3.68 -15.16 -11.17
C VAL A 262 3.41 -15.16 -12.68
N GLY A 263 4.05 -14.25 -13.39
CA GLY A 263 3.93 -14.04 -14.84
C GLY A 263 5.18 -13.40 -15.40
#